data_AF-A0A3C0IZB9-F1
#
_entry.id   AF-A0A3C0IZB9-F1
#
_cell.length_a   1.000
_cell.length_b   1.000
_cell.length_c   1.000
_cell.angle_alpha   90.00
_cell.angle_beta   90.00
_cell.angle_gamma   90.00
#
_symmetry.space_group_name_H-M   'P 1'
#
loop_
_entity.id
_entity.type
_entity.pdbx_description
1 polymer ?
#
loop_
_entity_poly.entity_id
_entity_poly.type
_entity_poly.pdbx_seq_one_letter_code
_entity_poly.pdbx_strand_id
1 'polypeptide(L)' 'MNTTVAVVATDAMLDKEGANKVAQMAQDGLARAIIPAHTMYDGDTVFCLSTGEKRLSGDDSDRR' A
#
# COMPACT_ATOMS: atom_id res chain seq x y z
N MET A 1 -18.96 -11.05 9.67
CA MET A 1 -18.44 -9.71 9.97
C MET A 1 -16.97 -9.91 10.22
N ASN A 2 -16.15 -9.39 9.32
CA ASN A 2 -14.77 -9.83 9.19
C ASN A 2 -13.92 -8.58 8.97
N THR A 3 -13.08 -8.23 9.93
CA THR A 3 -12.12 -7.14 9.74
C THR A 3 -10.82 -7.70 9.20
N THR A 4 -10.32 -7.15 8.10
CA THR A 4 -9.00 -7.49 7.58
C THR A 4 -8.00 -6.36 7.83
N VAL A 5 -6.88 -6.70 8.48
CA VAL A 5 -5.75 -5.78 8.66
C VAL A 5 -4.57 -6.33 7.87
N ALA A 6 -4.02 -5.54 6.96
CA ALA A 6 -2.93 -5.97 6.08
C ALA A 6 -1.78 -4.95 6.02
N VAL A 7 -0.62 -5.44 5.60
CA VAL A 7 0.60 -4.64 5.40
C VAL A 7 1.20 -4.97 4.05
N VAL A 8 1.57 -3.93 3.30
CA VAL A 8 2.44 -4.04 2.13
C VAL A 8 3.82 -3.53 2.52
N ALA A 9 4.84 -4.38 2.40
CA ALA A 9 6.23 -4.00 2.68
C ALA A 9 7.06 -4.06 1.40
N THR A 10 7.90 -3.04 1.18
CA THR A 10 8.80 -2.97 0.02
C THR A 10 10.15 -2.36 0.39
N ASP A 11 11.19 -2.67 -0.39
CA ASP A 11 12.51 -2.06 -0.32
C ASP A 11 12.66 -0.85 -1.25
N ALA A 12 11.65 -0.57 -2.08
CA ALA A 12 11.61 0.62 -2.92
C ALA A 12 11.56 1.91 -2.09
N MET A 13 12.27 2.94 -2.54
CA MET A 13 12.28 4.28 -1.94
C MET A 13 10.99 5.01 -2.28
N LEU A 14 10.02 4.90 -1.37
CA LEU A 14 8.75 5.62 -1.44
C LEU A 14 8.77 6.81 -0.49
N ASP A 15 8.30 7.96 -0.97
CA ASP A 15 7.89 9.04 -0.09
C ASP A 15 6.55 8.72 0.58
N LYS A 16 6.11 9.60 1.49
CA LYS A 16 4.89 9.38 2.27
C LYS A 16 3.65 9.27 1.38
N GLU A 17 3.58 10.06 0.32
CA GLU A 17 2.44 10.08 -0.60
C GLU A 17 2.43 8.82 -1.47
N GLY A 18 3.59 8.39 -1.98
CA GLY A 18 3.77 7.13 -2.69
C GLY A 18 3.39 5.92 -1.85
N ALA A 19 3.87 5.83 -0.60
CA ALA A 19 3.48 4.77 0.32
C ALA A 19 1.97 4.78 0.61
N ASN A 20 1.36 5.95 0.82
CA ASN A 20 -0.08 6.09 1.01
C ASN A 20 -0.86 5.63 -0.24
N LYS A 21 -0.35 5.94 -1.44
CA LYS A 21 -0.99 5.52 -2.68
C LYS A 21 -0.93 4.01 -2.88
N VAL A 22 0.20 3.38 -2.54
CA VAL A 22 0.33 1.91 -2.55
C VAL A 22 -0.66 1.27 -1.58
N ALA A 23 -0.80 1.80 -0.36
CA ALA A 23 -1.77 1.30 0.61
C ALA A 23 -3.21 1.37 0.09
N GLN A 24 -3.59 2.47 -0.58
CA GLN A 24 -4.90 2.60 -1.23
C GLN A 24 -5.11 1.56 -2.33
N MET A 25 -4.12 1.39 -3.22
CA MET A 25 -4.21 0.40 -4.31
C MET A 25 -4.31 -1.03 -3.79
N ALA A 26 -3.66 -1.33 -2.66
CA ALA A 26 -3.74 -2.64 -2.04
C ALA A 26 -5.13 -2.98 -1.49
N GLN A 27 -6.00 -1.99 -1.22
CA GLN A 27 -7.40 -2.24 -0.87
C GLN A 27 -8.20 -2.86 -2.03
N ASP A 28 -7.83 -2.57 -3.28
CA ASP A 28 -8.41 -3.24 -4.44
C ASP A 28 -7.97 -4.71 -4.48
N GLY A 29 -6.71 -4.98 -4.10
CA GLY A 29 -6.19 -6.34 -3.93
C GLY A 29 -6.99 -7.14 -2.91
N LEU A 30 -7.34 -6.52 -1.78
CA LEU A 30 -8.21 -7.11 -0.75
C LEU A 30 -9.58 -7.47 -1.32
N ALA A 31 -10.21 -6.55 -2.08
CA ALA A 31 -11.52 -6.77 -2.69
C ALA A 31 -11.53 -7.90 -3.73
N ARG A 32 -10.38 -8.23 -4.35
CA ARG A 32 -10.28 -9.40 -5.24
C ARG A 32 -10.11 -10.71 -4.49
N ALA A 33 -9.52 -10.69 -3.30
CA ALA A 33 -9.18 -11.89 -2.54
C ALA A 33 -10.30 -12.31 -1.57
N ILE A 34 -11.10 -11.36 -1.09
CA ILE A 34 -12.14 -11.56 -0.08
C ILE A 34 -13.49 -11.06 -0.60
N ILE A 35 -14.54 -11.87 -0.46
CA ILE A 35 -15.90 -11.53 -0.87
C ILE A 35 -16.91 -11.94 0.23
N PRO A 36 -17.74 -11.00 0.76
CA PRO A 36 -17.66 -9.55 0.55
C PRO A 36 -16.46 -8.94 1.30
N ALA A 37 -15.86 -7.89 0.75
CA ALA A 37 -14.89 -7.02 1.42
C ALA A 37 -15.48 -5.61 1.52
N HIS A 38 -14.91 -4.76 2.39
CA HIS A 38 -15.32 -3.35 2.54
C HIS A 38 -16.79 -3.15 2.91
N THR A 39 -17.39 -4.06 3.71
CA THR A 39 -18.76 -3.83 4.15
C THR A 39 -18.82 -2.69 5.17
N MET A 40 -19.99 -2.10 5.37
CA MET A 40 -20.21 -1.06 6.38
C MET A 40 -19.86 -1.48 7.82
N TYR A 41 -19.68 -2.79 8.04
CA TYR A 41 -19.34 -3.37 9.34
C TYR A 41 -17.87 -3.80 9.43
N ASP A 42 -17.09 -3.68 8.35
CA ASP A 42 -15.68 -4.09 8.34
C ASP A 42 -14.76 -2.91 8.66
N GLY A 43 -13.71 -3.18 9.44
CA GLY A 43 -12.65 -2.21 9.76
C GLY A 43 -11.42 -2.34 8.85
N ASP A 44 -11.63 -2.60 7.56
CA ASP A 44 -10.55 -3.00 6.64
C ASP A 44 -9.45 -1.92 6.54
N THR A 45 -8.24 -2.26 6.99
CA THR A 45 -7.13 -1.31 7.11
C THR A 45 -5.86 -1.88 6.49
N VAL A 46 -5.25 -1.12 5.58
CA VAL A 46 -3.98 -1.47 4.95
C VAL A 46 -2.92 -0.43 5.27
N PHE A 47 -1.75 -0.88 5.71
CA PHE A 47 -0.55 -0.06 5.89
C PHE A 47 0.48 -0.35 4.79
N CYS A 48 1.27 0.65 4.41
CA CYS A 48 2.44 0.46 3.56
C CYS A 48 3.72 0.85 4.30
N LEU A 49 4.73 0.00 4.22
CA LEU A 49 6.07 0.19 4.77
C LEU A 49 7.09 0.14 3.63
N SER A 50 8.04 1.06 3.66
CA SER A 50 9.15 1.14 2.71
C SER A 50 10.45 1.23 3.50
N THR A 51 11.40 0.32 3.27
CA THR A 51 12.75 0.42 3.86
C THR A 51 13.65 1.42 3.12
N GLY A 52 13.29 1.76 1.88
CA GLY A 52 13.95 2.80 1.09
C GLY A 52 15.34 2.46 0.55
N GLU A 53 15.67 1.18 0.46
CA GLU A 53 16.97 0.70 0.01
C GLU A 53 17.19 0.82 -1.51
N LYS A 54 16.11 0.79 -2.31
CA LYS A 54 16.18 0.82 -3.78
C LYS A 54 15.53 2.06 -4.35
N ARG A 55 16.31 2.88 -5.07
CA ARG A 55 15.76 3.99 -5.87
C ARG A 55 14.80 3.47 -6.94
N LEU A 56 13.71 4.19 -7.15
CA LEU A 56 12.78 3.89 -8.22
C LEU A 56 13.43 4.18 -9.58
N SER A 57 13.25 3.28 -10.55
CA SER A 57 13.73 3.50 -11.91
C SER A 57 13.02 4.71 -12.52
N GLY A 58 13.76 5.78 -12.80
CA GLY A 58 13.21 7.02 -13.36
C GLY A 58 13.04 8.17 -12.36
N ASP A 59 13.46 8.01 -11.11
CA ASP A 59 13.60 9.15 -10.19
C ASP A 59 14.83 10.00 -10.58
N ASP A 60 14.59 11.05 -11.37
CA ASP A 60 15.58 12.01 -11.87
C ASP A 60 16.01 13.05 -10.81
N SER A 61 15.73 12.81 -9.52
CA SER A 61 16.05 13.71 -8.41
C SER A 61 17.55 14.01 -8.24
N ASP A 62 18.42 13.19 -8.86
CA ASP A 62 19.89 13.37 -8.94
C ASP A 62 20.36 14.30 -10.08
N ARG A 63 19.46 14.90 -10.89
CA ARG A 63 19.81 15.81 -12.01
C ARG A 63 20.03 17.28 -11.62
N ARG A 64 20.40 17.58 -10.37
CA ARG A 64 20.70 18.95 -9.92
C ARG A 64 22.16 19.13 -9.52
#